data_AF-A0A015NJC2-F1
#
_entry.id   AF-A0A015NJC2-F1
#
_cell.length_a   1.000
_cell.length_b   1.000
_cell.length_c   1.000
_cell.angle_alpha   90.00
_cell.angle_beta   90.00
_cell.angle_gamma   90.00
#
_symmetry.space_group_name_H-M   'P 1'
#
loop_
_entity.id
_entity.type
_entity.pdbx_description
1 polymer ?
#
loop_
_entity_poly.entity_id
_entity_poly.type
_entity_poly.pdbx_seq_one_letter_code
_entity_poly.pdbx_strand_id
1 'polypeptide(L)'
;MSYFPRADDFAPRLGYDHTLTGPEDFIFNHDTIQRVSPTEDTLSDTLSPSYDLEDFRSFPSPPKNYNFSTKYEKFHVTPSHRAGYNKIYNFRRSKSFFFELVDHLPNTNELQLKIYTNDYHMSSSPISHNSTSQLPNFKFQISKQLTHFFSTQKVIPRRFQEKFFTLIRKKLLERLDFIVSHAQKKDTNNHMTKTFFNFSYKKYRFYFGIYLPCNHSHSVDPLSNTAVACPIPVPFTMSLHRHACIIHHKKLVLYFISKDNKIPDVSNCKTFKDFHATRLYNRWAKKKTHNNFSNRLGISFTTTYRAYHSNVVAKKRLNFI
;
A
#
# COMPACT_ATOMS: atom_id res chain seq x y z
N MET A 1 7.48 1.88 18.09
CA MET A 1 6.15 1.62 17.50
C MET A 1 5.29 2.82 17.83
N SER A 2 4.93 3.64 16.83
CA SER A 2 4.01 4.76 17.06
C SER A 2 2.59 4.22 17.29
N TYR A 3 2.01 4.55 18.44
CA TYR A 3 0.64 4.22 18.79
C TYR A 3 -0.30 5.00 17.87
N PHE A 4 -1.20 4.30 17.16
CA PHE A 4 -2.18 4.93 16.29
C PHE A 4 -3.41 5.26 17.15
N PRO A 5 -3.82 6.53 17.28
CA PRO A 5 -5.03 6.87 18.01
C PRO A 5 -6.23 6.21 17.32
N ARG A 6 -7.07 5.52 18.09
CA ARG A 6 -8.33 5.00 17.59
C ARG A 6 -9.23 6.18 17.23
N ALA A 7 -10.10 5.98 16.26
CA ALA A 7 -11.11 6.96 15.89
C ALA A 7 -11.95 7.42 17.10
N ASP A 8 -12.12 6.53 18.09
CA ASP A 8 -12.88 6.76 19.32
C ASP A 8 -12.08 7.56 20.38
N ASP A 9 -10.78 7.77 20.21
CA ASP A 9 -9.93 8.55 21.13
C ASP A 9 -10.15 10.07 20.96
N PHE A 10 -11.05 10.48 20.05
CA PHE A 10 -11.37 11.88 19.77
C PHE A 10 -12.75 12.24 20.37
N ALA A 11 -12.73 12.79 21.59
CA ALA A 11 -13.86 13.56 22.08
C ALA A 11 -13.91 14.91 21.32
N PRO A 12 -15.10 15.39 20.90
CA PRO A 12 -15.22 16.71 20.30
C PRO A 12 -14.77 17.78 21.30
N ARG A 13 -13.76 18.57 20.96
CA ARG A 13 -13.55 19.86 21.62
C ARG A 13 -14.51 20.86 20.97
N LEU A 14 -15.34 21.50 21.79
CA LEU A 14 -16.15 22.64 21.38
C LEU A 14 -15.21 23.81 21.04
N GLY A 15 -15.40 24.42 19.88
CA GLY A 15 -14.75 25.65 19.46
C GLY A 15 -13.52 25.43 18.56
N TYR A 16 -13.67 25.72 17.27
CA TYR A 16 -12.96 26.79 16.55
C TYR A 16 -13.28 26.74 15.05
N ASP A 17 -13.33 27.93 14.46
CA ASP A 17 -13.82 28.27 13.14
C ASP A 17 -13.16 27.52 11.97
N HIS A 18 -14.01 27.15 11.03
CA HIS A 18 -13.64 26.55 9.75
C HIS A 18 -13.06 27.60 8.82
N THR A 19 -11.80 27.44 8.42
CA THR A 19 -11.30 27.99 7.16
C THR A 19 -11.53 26.95 6.06
N LEU A 20 -12.22 27.38 5.00
CA LEU A 20 -12.67 26.53 3.88
C LEU A 20 -11.49 25.91 3.11
N THR A 21 -11.60 24.60 2.85
CA THR A 21 -10.81 23.88 1.85
C THR A 21 -11.49 24.06 0.47
N GLY A 22 -10.71 24.16 -0.60
CA GLY A 22 -11.19 24.53 -1.94
C GLY A 22 -12.39 23.69 -2.47
N PRO A 23 -13.28 24.30 -3.28
CA PRO A 23 -14.63 23.81 -3.55
C PRO A 23 -14.73 22.51 -4.37
N GLU A 24 -13.66 22.08 -5.05
CA GLU A 24 -13.71 20.98 -6.05
C GLU A 24 -13.23 19.61 -5.54
N ASP A 25 -12.70 19.53 -4.32
CA ASP A 25 -12.17 18.28 -3.75
C ASP A 25 -13.25 17.40 -3.08
N PHE A 26 -14.45 17.96 -2.83
CA PHE A 26 -15.46 17.38 -1.92
C PHE A 26 -16.85 17.17 -2.54
N ILE A 27 -16.97 17.10 -3.86
CA ILE A 27 -18.27 16.87 -4.49
C ILE A 27 -18.56 15.36 -4.56
N PHE A 28 -19.40 14.89 -3.64
CA PHE A 28 -20.07 13.59 -3.78
C PHE A 28 -21.27 13.79 -4.70
N ASN A 29 -21.11 13.52 -6.00
CA ASN A 29 -22.24 13.53 -6.93
C ASN A 29 -23.28 12.51 -6.46
N HIS A 30 -24.47 13.01 -6.12
CA HIS A 30 -25.66 12.21 -5.92
C HIS A 30 -26.71 12.63 -6.96
N ASP A 31 -27.29 11.60 -7.57
CA ASP A 31 -28.55 11.56 -8.30
C ASP A 31 -28.60 12.18 -9.71
N THR A 32 -28.60 11.25 -10.68
CA THR A 32 -29.05 11.45 -12.06
C THR A 32 -30.54 11.81 -12.03
N ILE A 33 -30.87 13.10 -12.10
CA ILE A 33 -32.21 13.55 -12.50
C ILE A 33 -32.05 14.50 -13.69
N GLN A 34 -32.55 14.01 -14.81
CA GLN A 34 -32.77 14.67 -16.09
C GLN A 34 -33.44 16.03 -15.89
N ARG A 35 -32.81 17.12 -16.33
CA ARG A 35 -33.48 18.41 -16.50
C ARG A 35 -33.23 18.95 -17.90
N VAL A 36 -34.28 18.88 -18.70
CA VAL A 36 -34.44 19.55 -19.99
C VAL A 36 -34.41 21.06 -19.75
N SER A 37 -33.65 21.80 -20.56
CA SER A 37 -33.74 23.26 -20.65
C SER A 37 -34.69 23.65 -21.80
N PRO A 38 -35.63 24.59 -21.60
CA PRO A 38 -36.41 25.16 -22.68
C PRO A 38 -35.64 26.28 -23.40
N THR A 39 -35.90 26.33 -24.70
CA THR A 39 -35.60 27.37 -25.69
C THR A 39 -36.18 28.72 -25.29
N GLU A 40 -35.42 29.81 -25.47
CA GLU A 40 -35.98 31.11 -25.87
C GLU A 40 -35.03 31.79 -26.88
N ASP A 41 -35.57 32.03 -28.06
CA ASP A 41 -35.10 32.94 -29.10
C ASP A 41 -35.37 34.40 -28.67
N THR A 42 -34.53 35.37 -29.08
CA THR A 42 -34.96 36.65 -29.68
C THR A 42 -33.76 37.38 -30.31
N LEU A 43 -34.02 37.87 -31.53
CA LEU A 43 -33.19 38.54 -32.53
C LEU A 43 -32.87 40.02 -32.26
N SER A 44 -31.70 40.43 -32.79
CA SER A 44 -31.37 41.71 -33.50
C SER A 44 -31.25 43.03 -32.69
N ASP A 45 -30.38 44.01 -33.00
CA ASP A 45 -29.93 44.48 -34.32
C ASP A 45 -28.72 45.47 -34.27
N THR A 46 -28.04 45.63 -35.42
CA THR A 46 -27.31 46.81 -35.97
C THR A 46 -25.81 47.12 -35.69
N LEU A 47 -25.03 46.86 -36.76
CA LEU A 47 -23.77 47.43 -37.33
C LEU A 47 -23.40 48.91 -36.97
N SER A 48 -22.14 49.39 -36.83
CA SER A 48 -20.99 49.40 -37.76
C SER A 48 -19.71 50.03 -37.09
N PRO A 49 -18.56 50.30 -37.76
CA PRO A 49 -17.25 49.72 -37.38
C PRO A 49 -16.21 50.75 -36.92
N SER A 50 -15.25 50.33 -36.09
CA SER A 50 -14.03 51.10 -35.81
C SER A 50 -12.84 50.16 -35.79
N TYR A 51 -11.93 50.41 -36.73
CA TYR A 51 -10.66 49.73 -36.90
C TYR A 51 -9.79 49.99 -35.67
N ASP A 52 -9.41 48.94 -34.94
CA ASP A 52 -8.33 49.02 -33.96
C ASP A 52 -7.55 47.71 -33.90
N LEU A 53 -6.25 47.86 -34.19
CA LEU A 53 -5.10 46.99 -33.92
C LEU A 53 -5.37 45.52 -33.57
N GLU A 54 -4.93 44.63 -34.47
CA GLU A 54 -4.64 43.22 -34.20
C GLU A 54 -3.57 43.09 -33.10
N ASP A 55 -4.01 43.13 -31.84
CA ASP A 55 -3.27 42.58 -30.70
C ASP A 55 -3.55 41.08 -30.70
N PHE A 56 -2.61 40.27 -31.21
CA PHE A 56 -2.64 38.81 -31.10
C PHE A 56 -2.50 38.39 -29.63
N ARG A 57 -3.53 38.66 -28.81
CA ARG A 57 -3.73 37.96 -27.56
C ARG A 57 -3.95 36.51 -27.91
N SER A 58 -2.95 35.70 -27.57
CA SER A 58 -3.09 34.26 -27.51
C SER A 58 -4.26 33.95 -26.59
N PHE A 59 -5.43 33.68 -27.15
CA PHE A 59 -6.57 33.19 -26.38
C PHE A 59 -6.08 31.93 -25.64
N PRO A 60 -6.21 31.86 -24.30
CA PRO A 60 -5.89 30.62 -23.60
C PRO A 60 -6.79 29.54 -24.19
N SER A 61 -6.19 28.51 -24.79
CA SER A 61 -6.92 27.36 -25.30
C SER A 61 -7.89 26.86 -24.22
N PRO A 62 -9.12 26.46 -24.58
CA PRO A 62 -10.09 25.98 -23.61
C PRO A 62 -9.46 24.90 -22.72
N PRO A 63 -9.76 24.88 -21.41
CA PRO A 63 -9.12 23.97 -20.47
C PRO A 63 -9.32 22.54 -20.96
N LYS A 64 -8.21 21.89 -21.35
CA LYS A 64 -8.23 20.50 -21.78
C LYS A 64 -8.58 19.64 -20.56
N ASN A 65 -9.80 19.12 -20.55
CA ASN A 65 -10.25 18.18 -19.54
C ASN A 65 -9.87 16.76 -19.99
N TYR A 66 -9.06 16.10 -19.17
CA TYR A 66 -8.67 14.71 -19.35
C TYR A 66 -9.54 13.82 -18.47
N ASN A 67 -10.13 12.78 -19.06
CA ASN A 67 -10.98 11.86 -18.33
C ASN A 67 -10.17 10.63 -17.90
N PHE A 68 -10.41 10.17 -16.68
CA PHE A 68 -9.84 8.93 -16.18
C PHE A 68 -10.84 8.23 -15.28
N SER A 69 -10.70 6.92 -15.11
CA SER A 69 -11.63 6.13 -14.31
C SER A 69 -10.95 5.45 -13.13
N THR A 70 -11.70 5.23 -12.05
CA THR A 70 -11.29 4.40 -10.92
C THR A 70 -12.19 3.18 -10.81
N LYS A 71 -11.62 1.97 -10.74
CA LYS A 71 -12.38 0.73 -10.51
C LYS A 71 -11.83 -0.12 -9.38
N TYR A 72 -12.63 -1.06 -8.86
CA TYR A 72 -12.14 -2.08 -7.95
C TYR A 72 -11.67 -3.34 -8.69
N GLU A 73 -10.48 -3.81 -8.34
CA GLU A 73 -9.95 -5.10 -8.78
C GLU A 73 -9.86 -6.07 -7.60
N LYS A 74 -10.38 -7.28 -7.74
CA LYS A 74 -10.45 -8.25 -6.65
C LYS A 74 -9.21 -9.13 -6.67
N PHE A 75 -8.57 -9.30 -5.52
CA PHE A 75 -7.50 -10.30 -5.37
C PHE A 75 -7.88 -11.34 -4.32
N HIS A 76 -7.58 -12.60 -4.63
CA HIS A 76 -7.70 -13.70 -3.69
C HIS A 76 -6.34 -14.30 -3.39
N VAL A 77 -6.15 -14.68 -2.14
CA VAL A 77 -5.08 -15.59 -1.75
C VAL A 77 -5.64 -16.55 -0.72
N THR A 78 -5.29 -17.83 -0.85
CA THR A 78 -5.53 -18.85 0.16
C THR A 78 -4.25 -19.03 0.99
N PRO A 79 -3.96 -18.18 1.99
CA PRO A 79 -2.72 -18.25 2.74
C PRO A 79 -2.72 -19.46 3.69
N SER A 80 -1.61 -20.21 3.71
CA SER A 80 -1.34 -21.23 4.73
C SER A 80 -1.07 -20.62 6.12
N HIS A 81 -0.59 -19.38 6.18
CA HIS A 81 -0.28 -18.68 7.44
C HIS A 81 -0.76 -17.22 7.45
N ARG A 82 -1.68 -16.89 8.37
CA ARG A 82 -2.43 -15.61 8.41
C ARG A 82 -1.91 -14.59 9.44
N ALA A 83 -0.67 -14.73 9.90
CA ALA A 83 -0.10 -13.85 10.93
C ALA A 83 0.81 -12.75 10.35
N GLY A 84 1.19 -11.78 11.19
CA GLY A 84 2.13 -10.72 10.82
C GLY A 84 1.60 -9.80 9.72
N TYR A 85 2.42 -9.62 8.68
CA TYR A 85 2.10 -8.79 7.51
C TYR A 85 1.12 -9.49 6.54
N ASN A 86 0.94 -10.81 6.62
CA ASN A 86 0.01 -11.57 5.77
C ASN A 86 -1.47 -11.40 6.14
N LYS A 87 -1.77 -10.62 7.19
CA LYS A 87 -3.16 -10.34 7.61
C LYS A 87 -3.97 -9.64 6.52
N ILE A 88 -3.32 -8.93 5.60
CA ILE A 88 -3.96 -8.23 4.49
C ILE A 88 -4.71 -9.16 3.52
N TYR A 89 -4.33 -10.44 3.48
CA TYR A 89 -4.96 -11.43 2.60
C TYR A 89 -6.22 -12.06 3.21
N ASN A 90 -6.53 -11.77 4.47
CA ASN A 90 -7.71 -12.34 5.13
C ASN A 90 -8.97 -11.55 4.82
N PHE A 91 -9.84 -12.09 3.97
CA PHE A 91 -11.10 -11.44 3.55
C PHE A 91 -12.23 -11.49 4.59
N ARG A 92 -12.14 -12.37 5.60
CA ARG A 92 -13.23 -12.62 6.56
C ARG A 92 -13.28 -11.59 7.70
N ARG A 93 -12.12 -11.23 8.25
CA ARG A 93 -12.02 -10.37 9.46
C ARG A 93 -11.63 -8.93 9.17
N SER A 94 -11.11 -8.66 7.99
CA SER A 94 -10.52 -7.38 7.62
C SER A 94 -10.66 -7.14 6.14
N LYS A 95 -10.87 -5.89 5.76
CA LYS A 95 -10.95 -5.49 4.36
C LYS A 95 -9.70 -4.71 3.99
N SER A 96 -9.09 -5.07 2.89
CA SER A 96 -7.85 -4.46 2.39
C SER A 96 -8.16 -3.68 1.13
N PHE A 97 -7.57 -2.49 1.01
CA PHE A 97 -7.69 -1.59 -0.12
C PHE A 97 -6.30 -1.08 -0.47
N PHE A 98 -5.79 -1.51 -1.62
CA PHE A 98 -4.49 -1.12 -2.13
C PHE A 98 -4.66 -0.21 -3.34
N PHE A 99 -4.14 1.00 -3.26
CA PHE A 99 -4.30 2.04 -4.26
C PHE A 99 -3.20 1.92 -5.31
N GLU A 100 -3.57 1.65 -6.56
CA GLU A 100 -2.67 1.73 -7.70
C GLU A 100 -2.41 3.19 -8.06
N LEU A 101 -1.15 3.54 -8.22
CA LEU A 101 -0.72 4.85 -8.62
C LEU A 101 0.06 4.73 -9.91
N VAL A 102 -0.19 5.66 -10.83
CA VAL A 102 0.40 5.66 -12.15
C VAL A 102 1.31 6.88 -12.27
N ASP A 103 2.58 6.62 -12.59
CA ASP A 103 3.65 7.62 -12.72
C ASP A 103 4.05 7.89 -14.17
N HIS A 104 3.57 7.07 -15.10
CA HIS A 104 3.78 7.21 -16.55
C HIS A 104 2.45 7.09 -17.29
N LEU A 105 2.26 7.88 -18.35
CA LEU A 105 1.08 7.69 -19.18
C LEU A 105 1.17 6.33 -19.89
N PRO A 106 0.14 5.47 -19.79
CA PRO A 106 0.06 4.34 -20.70
C PRO A 106 -0.11 4.89 -22.12
N ASN A 107 0.38 4.16 -23.12
CA ASN A 107 0.18 4.50 -24.54
C ASN A 107 -1.31 4.51 -24.96
N THR A 108 -2.22 4.19 -24.05
CA THR A 108 -3.67 4.25 -24.19
C THR A 108 -4.20 5.59 -23.69
N ASN A 109 -5.08 6.22 -24.46
CA ASN A 109 -5.65 7.54 -24.17
C ASN A 109 -6.49 7.63 -22.88
N GLU A 110 -6.79 6.50 -22.23
CA GLU A 110 -7.63 6.44 -21.04
C GLU A 110 -6.86 5.90 -19.84
N LEU A 111 -6.63 6.76 -18.85
CA LEU A 111 -6.04 6.37 -17.57
C LEU A 111 -7.10 5.63 -16.75
N GLN A 112 -6.79 4.41 -16.29
CA GLN A 112 -7.66 3.64 -15.41
C GLN A 112 -6.92 3.23 -14.15
N LEU A 113 -7.26 3.88 -13.03
CA LEU A 113 -6.75 3.57 -11.71
C LEU A 113 -7.52 2.41 -11.09
N LYS A 114 -6.83 1.56 -10.34
CA LYS A 114 -7.45 0.42 -9.68
C LYS A 114 -7.21 0.41 -8.18
N ILE A 115 -8.28 0.10 -7.45
CA ILE A 115 -8.22 -0.18 -6.02
C ILE A 115 -8.30 -1.70 -5.87
N TYR A 116 -7.19 -2.32 -5.51
CA TYR A 116 -7.13 -3.75 -5.28
C TYR A 116 -7.74 -4.08 -3.92
N THR A 117 -8.74 -4.95 -3.89
CA THR A 117 -9.44 -5.31 -2.66
C THR A 117 -9.61 -6.82 -2.48
N ASN A 118 -9.62 -7.25 -1.22
CA ASN A 118 -9.98 -8.61 -0.83
C ASN A 118 -11.48 -8.73 -0.50
N ASP A 119 -12.27 -7.66 -0.67
CA ASP A 119 -13.70 -7.65 -0.40
C ASP A 119 -14.51 -8.00 -1.65
N TYR A 120 -15.14 -9.17 -1.64
CA TYR A 120 -15.92 -9.65 -2.79
C TYR A 120 -17.22 -8.88 -3.04
N HIS A 121 -17.72 -8.18 -2.01
CA HIS A 121 -18.94 -7.40 -2.11
C HIS A 121 -18.74 -6.04 -2.79
N MET A 122 -17.51 -5.63 -3.08
CA MET A 122 -17.24 -4.40 -3.82
C MET A 122 -17.59 -4.58 -5.29
N SER A 123 -18.33 -3.61 -5.84
CA SER A 123 -18.67 -3.56 -7.26
C SER A 123 -17.42 -3.22 -8.07
N SER A 124 -17.25 -3.83 -9.24
CA SER A 124 -16.17 -3.46 -10.18
C SER A 124 -16.58 -2.36 -11.16
N SER A 125 -17.75 -1.74 -10.95
CA SER A 125 -18.21 -0.60 -11.76
C SER A 125 -17.23 0.58 -11.65
N PRO A 126 -16.69 1.08 -12.77
CA PRO A 126 -15.79 2.21 -12.76
C PRO A 126 -16.53 3.52 -12.42
N ILE A 127 -15.84 4.45 -11.77
CA ILE A 127 -16.28 5.84 -11.61
C ILE A 127 -15.37 6.72 -12.46
N SER A 128 -15.97 7.55 -13.32
CA SER A 128 -15.25 8.52 -14.15
C SER A 128 -14.98 9.82 -13.40
N HIS A 129 -13.81 10.39 -13.68
CA HIS A 129 -13.35 11.65 -13.11
C HIS A 129 -12.71 12.50 -14.20
N ASN A 130 -12.78 13.80 -14.02
CA ASN A 130 -12.12 14.77 -14.89
C ASN A 130 -10.87 15.31 -14.19
N SER A 131 -9.85 15.61 -14.97
CA SER A 131 -8.61 16.25 -14.54
C SER A 131 -8.23 17.35 -15.51
N THR A 132 -7.61 18.41 -14.99
CA THR A 132 -7.00 19.46 -15.80
C THR A 132 -5.63 19.03 -16.36
N SER A 133 -5.10 17.89 -15.93
CA SER A 133 -3.81 17.34 -16.35
C SER A 133 -3.97 15.95 -16.92
N GLN A 134 -3.19 15.64 -17.96
CA GLN A 134 -3.18 14.32 -18.59
C GLN A 134 -2.71 13.22 -17.63
N LEU A 135 -1.70 13.53 -16.79
CA LEU A 135 -1.25 12.69 -15.69
C LEU A 135 -1.51 13.41 -14.36
N PRO A 136 -2.57 13.05 -13.64
CA PRO A 136 -2.85 13.67 -12.36
C PRO A 136 -1.77 13.34 -11.33
N ASN A 137 -1.42 14.30 -10.46
CA ASN A 137 -0.46 14.04 -9.40
C ASN A 137 -0.96 12.95 -8.42
N PHE A 138 -0.04 12.28 -7.71
CA PHE A 138 -0.41 11.19 -6.80
C PHE A 138 -1.40 11.59 -5.71
N LYS A 139 -1.31 12.83 -5.18
CA LYS A 139 -2.26 13.33 -4.19
C LYS A 139 -3.68 13.37 -4.75
N PHE A 140 -3.85 13.78 -6.01
CA PHE A 140 -5.13 13.83 -6.70
C PHE A 140 -5.63 12.43 -7.06
N GLN A 141 -4.76 11.56 -7.58
CA GLN A 141 -5.08 10.14 -7.82
C GLN A 141 -5.60 9.46 -6.54
N ILE A 142 -4.88 9.62 -5.42
CA ILE A 142 -5.30 9.10 -4.10
C ILE A 142 -6.64 9.73 -3.68
N SER A 143 -6.81 11.03 -3.88
CA SER A 143 -8.04 11.74 -3.49
C SER A 143 -9.26 11.16 -4.23
N LYS A 144 -9.19 11.01 -5.56
CA LYS A 144 -10.31 10.45 -6.35
C LYS A 144 -10.57 8.98 -6.04
N GLN A 145 -9.52 8.18 -5.83
CA GLN A 145 -9.69 6.80 -5.37
C GLN A 145 -10.32 6.71 -3.96
N LEU A 146 -9.97 7.62 -3.05
CA LEU A 146 -10.61 7.69 -1.73
C LEU A 146 -12.07 8.14 -1.83
N THR A 147 -12.40 9.06 -2.74
CA THR A 147 -13.80 9.43 -2.99
C THR A 147 -14.62 8.22 -3.42
N HIS A 148 -14.10 7.39 -4.33
CA HIS A 148 -14.73 6.11 -4.70
C HIS A 148 -14.85 5.16 -3.50
N PHE A 149 -13.83 5.09 -2.63
CA PHE A 149 -13.90 4.31 -1.40
C PHE A 149 -15.01 4.78 -0.44
N PHE A 150 -15.10 6.07 -0.16
CA PHE A 150 -16.09 6.59 0.79
C PHE A 150 -17.52 6.60 0.23
N SER A 151 -17.70 6.77 -1.09
CA SER A 151 -19.03 6.69 -1.71
C SER A 151 -19.62 5.28 -1.63
N THR A 152 -18.77 4.25 -1.68
CA THR A 152 -19.17 2.85 -1.60
C THR A 152 -19.30 2.34 -0.16
N GLN A 153 -18.68 3.02 0.81
CA GLN A 153 -18.63 2.57 2.20
C GLN A 153 -19.84 3.03 3.03
N LYS A 154 -20.69 2.07 3.43
CA LYS A 154 -21.84 2.31 4.33
C LYS A 154 -21.49 2.33 5.82
N VAL A 155 -20.31 1.82 6.19
CA VAL A 155 -19.91 1.63 7.59
C VAL A 155 -19.52 2.94 8.30
N ILE A 156 -18.99 3.90 7.57
CA ILE A 156 -18.42 5.13 8.12
C ILE A 156 -19.44 6.27 7.93
N PRO A 157 -19.99 6.85 9.02
CA PRO A 157 -20.95 7.94 8.92
C PRO A 157 -20.37 9.16 8.20
N ARG A 158 -21.19 9.82 7.36
CA ARG A 158 -20.79 10.98 6.53
C ARG A 158 -20.07 12.08 7.32
N ARG A 159 -20.54 12.40 8.53
CA ARG A 159 -19.93 13.42 9.41
C ARG A 159 -18.45 13.19 9.75
N PHE A 160 -17.97 11.95 9.67
CA PHE A 160 -16.57 11.61 9.93
C PHE A 160 -15.76 11.35 8.66
N GLN A 161 -16.41 11.26 7.50
CA GLN A 161 -15.73 10.92 6.26
C GLN A 161 -14.69 11.98 5.89
N GLU A 162 -15.01 13.27 6.03
CA GLU A 162 -14.07 14.36 5.73
C GLU A 162 -12.79 14.27 6.57
N LYS A 163 -12.94 14.09 7.89
CA LYS A 163 -11.80 13.92 8.80
C LYS A 163 -10.96 12.71 8.45
N PHE A 164 -11.60 11.56 8.19
CA PHE A 164 -10.87 10.34 7.83
C PHE A 164 -10.28 10.40 6.44
N PHE A 165 -10.92 11.07 5.49
CA PHE A 165 -10.42 11.29 4.15
C PHE A 165 -9.07 12.02 4.21
N THR A 166 -9.02 13.15 4.92
CA THR A 166 -7.79 13.92 5.08
C THR A 166 -6.70 13.12 5.78
N LEU A 167 -7.04 12.39 6.83
CA LEU A 167 -6.11 11.55 7.58
C LEU A 167 -5.54 10.40 6.73
N ILE A 168 -6.40 9.65 6.05
CA ILE A 168 -6.03 8.49 5.24
C ILE A 168 -5.22 8.95 4.02
N ARG A 169 -5.62 10.04 3.35
CA ARG A 169 -4.86 10.65 2.26
C ARG A 169 -3.43 10.98 2.68
N LYS A 170 -3.25 11.67 3.82
CA LYS A 170 -1.93 11.99 4.37
C LYS A 170 -1.11 10.72 4.65
N LYS A 171 -1.72 9.71 5.27
CA LYS A 171 -1.03 8.45 5.60
C LYS A 171 -0.64 7.63 4.38
N LEU A 172 -1.42 7.68 3.31
CA LEU A 172 -1.08 7.02 2.04
C LEU A 172 0.11 7.70 1.36
N LEU A 173 0.15 9.04 1.35
CA LEU A 173 1.30 9.79 0.83
C LEU A 173 2.58 9.51 1.64
N GLU A 174 2.51 9.59 2.98
CA GLU A 174 3.64 9.20 3.85
C GLU A 174 4.10 7.75 3.56
N ARG A 175 3.15 6.85 3.29
CA ARG A 175 3.46 5.45 2.98
C ARG A 175 4.16 5.30 1.63
N LEU A 176 3.75 6.07 0.63
CA LEU A 176 4.39 6.12 -0.69
C LEU A 176 5.86 6.56 -0.54
N ASP A 177 6.11 7.65 0.18
CA ASP A 177 7.47 8.16 0.40
C ASP A 177 8.35 7.12 1.10
N PHE A 178 7.82 6.42 2.11
CA PHE A 178 8.55 5.34 2.78
C PHE A 178 8.86 4.16 1.86
N ILE A 179 7.93 3.80 0.97
CA ILE A 179 8.13 2.72 0.01
C ILE A 179 9.23 3.08 -0.98
N VAL A 180 9.12 4.26 -1.61
CA VAL A 180 10.04 4.73 -2.64
C VAL A 180 11.45 4.89 -2.07
N SER A 181 11.57 5.63 -0.95
CA SER A 181 12.86 5.86 -0.29
C SER A 181 13.52 4.57 0.16
N HIS A 182 12.76 3.60 0.67
CA HIS A 182 13.31 2.34 1.12
C HIS A 182 13.72 1.44 -0.05
N ALA A 183 12.91 1.39 -1.12
CA ALA A 183 13.19 0.54 -2.28
C ALA A 183 14.47 0.98 -3.01
N GLN A 184 14.75 2.29 -3.04
CA GLN A 184 15.94 2.88 -3.66
C GLN A 184 17.23 2.70 -2.83
N LYS A 185 17.14 2.27 -1.57
CA LYS A 185 18.34 2.01 -0.76
C LYS A 185 19.15 0.89 -1.39
N LYS A 186 20.47 1.10 -1.46
CA LYS A 186 21.45 0.12 -1.95
C LYS A 186 21.97 -0.83 -0.87
N ASP A 187 21.41 -0.74 0.33
CA ASP A 187 21.83 -1.58 1.46
C ASP A 187 21.49 -3.05 1.21
N THR A 188 22.40 -3.95 1.55
CA THR A 188 22.17 -5.41 1.55
C THR A 188 21.47 -5.89 2.82
N ASN A 189 20.67 -5.03 3.47
CA ASN A 189 19.95 -5.36 4.68
C ASN A 189 18.60 -6.03 4.36
N ASN A 190 18.15 -6.93 5.23
CA ASN A 190 16.83 -7.57 5.09
C ASN A 190 15.73 -6.88 5.90
N HIS A 191 15.83 -5.58 6.12
CA HIS A 191 14.78 -4.83 6.79
C HIS A 191 13.55 -4.72 5.87
N MET A 192 12.37 -5.00 6.42
CA MET A 192 11.11 -5.00 5.69
C MET A 192 10.27 -3.79 6.08
N THR A 193 9.84 -3.03 5.08
CA THR A 193 8.94 -1.89 5.24
C THR A 193 7.55 -2.28 4.74
N LYS A 194 6.54 -2.20 5.59
CA LYS A 194 5.16 -2.54 5.20
C LYS A 194 4.65 -1.55 4.17
N THR A 195 3.87 -2.05 3.22
CA THR A 195 3.23 -1.27 2.15
C THR A 195 1.88 -0.68 2.56
N PHE A 196 1.39 -1.06 3.73
CA PHE A 196 0.07 -0.72 4.25
C PHE A 196 0.13 -0.26 5.70
N PHE A 197 -0.95 0.37 6.14
CA PHE A 197 -1.24 0.69 7.54
C PHE A 197 -2.64 0.22 7.93
N ASN A 198 -2.87 0.16 9.23
CA ASN A 198 -4.13 -0.29 9.79
C ASN A 198 -5.01 0.93 10.06
N PHE A 199 -6.28 0.84 9.69
CA PHE A 199 -7.31 1.77 10.08
C PHE A 199 -8.45 0.97 10.70
N SER A 200 -9.02 1.46 11.79
CA SER A 200 -10.11 0.76 12.46
C SER A 200 -11.16 1.76 12.88
N TYR A 201 -12.41 1.38 12.63
CA TYR A 201 -13.57 2.18 13.00
C TYR A 201 -14.59 1.25 13.66
N LYS A 202 -14.85 1.45 14.95
CA LYS A 202 -15.65 0.52 15.77
C LYS A 202 -15.12 -0.92 15.62
N LYS A 203 -15.99 -1.86 15.22
CA LYS A 203 -15.64 -3.27 14.99
C LYS A 203 -14.93 -3.53 13.65
N TYR A 204 -14.95 -2.58 12.73
CA TYR A 204 -14.45 -2.76 11.36
C TYR A 204 -12.96 -2.47 11.26
N ARG A 205 -12.26 -3.34 10.55
CA ARG A 205 -10.80 -3.31 10.38
C ARG A 205 -10.48 -3.19 8.91
N PHE A 206 -9.82 -2.09 8.57
CA PHE A 206 -9.38 -1.75 7.23
C PHE A 206 -7.85 -1.76 7.16
N TYR A 207 -7.32 -2.26 6.06
CA TYR A 207 -5.92 -2.10 5.70
C TYR A 207 -5.84 -1.24 4.45
N PHE A 208 -5.22 -0.08 4.56
CA PHE A 208 -4.98 0.82 3.44
C PHE A 208 -3.50 0.79 3.07
N GLY A 209 -3.18 0.65 1.79
CA GLY A 209 -1.80 0.59 1.34
C GLY A 209 -1.63 1.04 -0.10
N ILE A 210 -0.38 1.20 -0.51
CA ILE A 210 -0.04 1.43 -1.91
C ILE A 210 0.08 0.08 -2.60
N TYR A 211 -0.58 -0.08 -3.74
CA TYR A 211 -0.47 -1.30 -4.54
C TYR A 211 0.94 -1.38 -5.11
N LEU A 212 1.58 -2.53 -4.87
CA LEU A 212 2.81 -2.93 -5.52
C LEU A 212 2.57 -4.31 -6.13
N PRO A 213 2.76 -4.47 -7.44
CA PRO A 213 2.63 -5.77 -8.08
C PRO A 213 3.72 -6.71 -7.55
N CYS A 214 3.49 -8.00 -7.63
CA CYS A 214 4.54 -8.95 -7.30
C CYS A 214 5.47 -9.11 -8.51
N ASN A 215 6.79 -8.93 -8.31
CA ASN A 215 7.83 -9.10 -9.32
C ASN A 215 7.98 -10.52 -9.91
N HIS A 216 7.10 -11.45 -9.56
CA HIS A 216 7.20 -12.84 -9.97
C HIS A 216 6.02 -13.20 -10.87
N SER A 217 6.31 -13.92 -11.94
CA SER A 217 5.31 -14.58 -12.76
C SER A 217 4.98 -15.97 -12.23
N HIS A 218 3.81 -16.44 -12.63
CA HIS A 218 3.39 -17.83 -12.52
C HIS A 218 3.06 -18.35 -13.93
N SER A 219 3.39 -19.62 -14.18
CA SER A 219 2.91 -20.33 -15.37
C SER A 219 1.46 -20.71 -15.10
N VAL A 220 0.57 -20.28 -16.00
CA VAL A 220 -0.88 -20.53 -15.91
C VAL A 220 -1.19 -21.95 -16.40
N ASP A 221 -0.34 -22.52 -17.25
CA ASP A 221 -0.46 -23.89 -17.76
C ASP A 221 0.93 -24.48 -18.05
N PRO A 222 1.22 -25.77 -17.76
CA PRO A 222 2.47 -26.40 -18.15
C PRO A 222 2.65 -26.51 -19.67
N LEU A 223 1.55 -26.45 -20.43
CA LEU A 223 1.54 -26.56 -21.90
C LEU A 223 1.67 -25.21 -22.63
N SER A 224 1.30 -24.10 -21.99
CA SER A 224 1.44 -22.77 -22.57
C SER A 224 2.52 -22.00 -21.80
N ASN A 225 3.63 -21.68 -22.47
CA ASN A 225 4.75 -20.92 -21.91
C ASN A 225 4.40 -19.43 -21.63
N THR A 226 3.13 -19.10 -21.43
CA THR A 226 2.64 -17.77 -21.12
C THR A 226 2.82 -17.48 -19.63
N ALA A 227 3.86 -16.70 -19.33
CA ALA A 227 4.15 -16.22 -17.99
C ALA A 227 3.26 -15.00 -17.68
N VAL A 228 2.30 -15.15 -16.76
CA VAL A 228 1.45 -14.04 -16.31
C VAL A 228 2.01 -13.44 -15.03
N ALA A 229 2.10 -12.10 -15.01
CA ALA A 229 2.54 -11.35 -13.84
C ALA A 229 1.57 -11.59 -12.66
N CYS A 230 2.11 -11.74 -11.45
CA CYS A 230 1.28 -12.01 -10.28
C CYS A 230 0.54 -10.75 -9.81
N PRO A 231 -0.81 -10.71 -9.85
CA PRO A 231 -1.61 -9.52 -9.50
C PRO A 231 -1.79 -9.33 -7.98
N ILE A 232 -1.12 -10.16 -7.17
CA ILE A 232 -1.30 -10.16 -5.72
C ILE A 232 -0.52 -8.99 -5.11
N PRO A 233 -1.18 -8.09 -4.33
CA PRO A 233 -0.50 -6.98 -3.69
C PRO A 233 0.55 -7.49 -2.71
N VAL A 234 1.69 -6.82 -2.71
CA VAL A 234 2.83 -7.19 -1.89
C VAL A 234 2.72 -6.56 -0.49
N PRO A 235 2.95 -7.30 0.62
CA PRO A 235 2.71 -6.78 1.97
C PRO A 235 3.86 -5.91 2.51
N PHE A 236 5.06 -6.01 1.92
CA PHE A 236 6.25 -5.28 2.34
C PHE A 236 7.22 -5.07 1.15
N THR A 237 8.01 -4.01 1.22
CA THR A 237 9.15 -3.76 0.34
C THR A 237 10.46 -3.80 1.13
N MET A 238 11.54 -4.19 0.46
CA MET A 238 12.90 -4.21 0.99
C MET A 238 13.79 -3.32 0.11
N SER A 239 15.06 -3.15 0.51
CA SER A 239 16.06 -2.45 -0.31
C SER A 239 16.26 -3.14 -1.66
N LEU A 240 16.76 -2.37 -2.64
CA LEU A 240 16.98 -2.83 -4.02
C LEU A 240 15.70 -3.32 -4.71
N HIS A 241 14.58 -2.63 -4.45
CA HIS A 241 13.26 -2.97 -5.01
C HIS A 241 12.87 -4.45 -4.81
N ARG A 242 13.37 -5.12 -3.76
CA ARG A 242 13.04 -6.51 -3.46
C ARG A 242 11.72 -6.60 -2.73
N HIS A 243 10.76 -7.29 -3.30
CA HIS A 243 9.43 -7.41 -2.74
C HIS A 243 8.71 -8.61 -3.36
N ALA A 244 7.91 -9.34 -2.56
CA ALA A 244 7.22 -10.54 -3.02
C ALA A 244 5.91 -10.75 -2.26
N CYS A 245 4.88 -11.26 -2.95
CA CYS A 245 3.65 -11.68 -2.32
C CYS A 245 3.88 -12.93 -1.46
N ILE A 246 2.88 -13.32 -0.65
CA ILE A 246 2.99 -14.50 0.21
C ILE A 246 3.26 -15.81 -0.55
N ILE A 247 2.75 -15.95 -1.79
CA ILE A 247 2.94 -17.15 -2.62
C ILE A 247 4.39 -17.22 -3.11
N HIS A 248 4.92 -16.08 -3.57
CA HIS A 248 6.27 -15.95 -4.11
C HIS A 248 7.33 -15.60 -3.07
N HIS A 249 6.97 -15.60 -1.79
CA HIS A 249 7.88 -15.25 -0.70
C HIS A 249 9.15 -16.13 -0.69
N LYS A 250 9.05 -17.39 -1.12
CA LYS A 250 10.20 -18.30 -1.23
C LYS A 250 11.20 -17.92 -2.33
N LYS A 251 10.76 -17.16 -3.34
CA LYS A 251 11.61 -16.68 -4.45
C LYS A 251 12.36 -15.39 -4.09
N LEU A 252 12.06 -14.79 -2.93
CA LEU A 252 12.67 -13.53 -2.51
C LEU A 252 14.14 -13.74 -2.10
N VAL A 253 15.04 -13.01 -2.74
CA VAL A 253 16.49 -13.01 -2.42
C VAL A 253 16.70 -12.34 -1.07
N LEU A 254 17.29 -13.06 -0.12
CA LEU A 254 17.69 -12.56 1.20
C LEU A 254 19.20 -12.45 1.28
N TYR A 255 19.71 -11.27 1.65
CA TYR A 255 21.14 -11.06 1.82
C TYR A 255 21.61 -11.56 3.19
N PHE A 256 22.76 -12.21 3.24
CA PHE A 256 23.37 -12.56 4.51
C PHE A 256 24.17 -11.37 5.02
N ILE A 257 23.74 -10.79 6.14
CA ILE A 257 24.64 -9.93 6.93
C ILE A 257 25.57 -10.89 7.68
N SER A 258 26.53 -11.45 6.95
CA SER A 258 27.65 -12.08 7.60
C SER A 258 28.51 -10.97 8.18
N LYS A 259 28.40 -10.71 9.48
CA LYS A 259 29.39 -9.87 10.16
C LYS A 259 30.80 -10.49 10.12
N ASP A 260 30.96 -11.72 9.62
CA ASP A 260 32.23 -12.43 9.55
C ASP A 260 32.47 -12.96 8.11
N ASN A 261 33.51 -12.48 7.44
CA ASN A 261 33.88 -12.79 6.05
C ASN A 261 34.27 -14.26 5.74
N LYS A 262 33.65 -15.27 6.38
CA LYS A 262 33.95 -16.71 6.17
C LYS A 262 32.73 -17.62 6.31
N ILE A 263 31.64 -17.29 5.63
CA ILE A 263 30.53 -18.23 5.34
C ILE A 263 30.18 -18.02 3.87
N PRO A 264 30.12 -19.07 3.03
CA PRO A 264 29.79 -18.90 1.61
C PRO A 264 28.43 -18.20 1.46
N ASP A 265 28.40 -17.24 0.53
CA ASP A 265 27.32 -16.27 0.31
C ASP A 265 25.98 -16.88 -0.16
N VAL A 266 25.95 -18.19 -0.41
CA VAL A 266 24.78 -18.91 -0.91
C VAL A 266 24.54 -20.13 -0.05
N SER A 267 23.49 -20.09 0.77
CA SER A 267 22.95 -21.31 1.38
C SER A 267 21.92 -21.92 0.43
N ASN A 268 22.20 -23.09 -0.14
CA ASN A 268 21.24 -23.90 -0.91
C ASN A 268 20.13 -24.52 -0.04
N CYS A 269 19.77 -23.89 1.09
CA CYS A 269 18.79 -24.41 2.03
C CYS A 269 17.39 -24.37 1.40
N LYS A 270 16.82 -25.56 1.15
CA LYS A 270 15.50 -25.73 0.52
C LYS A 270 14.35 -25.20 1.40
N THR A 271 14.55 -25.07 2.71
CA THR A 271 13.53 -24.56 3.65
C THR A 271 14.11 -23.65 4.75
N PHE A 272 13.23 -22.85 5.38
CA PHE A 272 13.59 -21.97 6.49
C PHE A 272 14.01 -22.72 7.76
N LYS A 273 13.47 -23.93 7.98
CA LYS A 273 13.89 -24.80 9.09
C LYS A 273 15.34 -25.22 8.89
N ASP A 274 15.70 -25.67 7.68
CA ASP A 274 17.06 -26.08 7.34
C ASP A 274 18.04 -24.92 7.48
N PHE A 275 17.61 -23.71 7.07
CA PHE A 275 18.36 -22.49 7.27
C PHE A 275 18.65 -22.22 8.76
N HIS A 276 17.63 -22.28 9.62
CA HIS A 276 17.81 -22.02 11.04
C HIS A 276 18.68 -23.09 11.71
N ALA A 277 18.51 -24.36 11.34
CA ALA A 277 19.32 -25.47 11.85
C ALA A 277 20.80 -25.34 11.44
N THR A 278 21.06 -25.04 10.16
CA THR A 278 22.42 -24.82 9.63
C THR A 278 23.10 -23.64 10.31
N ARG A 279 22.37 -22.54 10.52
CA ARG A 279 22.88 -21.35 11.23
C ARG A 279 23.21 -21.65 12.69
N LEU A 280 22.38 -22.43 13.39
CA LEU A 280 22.64 -22.86 14.77
C LEU A 280 23.89 -23.75 14.84
N TYR A 281 23.99 -24.74 13.95
CA TYR A 281 25.14 -25.63 13.86
C TYR A 281 26.43 -24.84 13.64
N ASN A 282 26.45 -23.92 12.66
CA ASN A 282 27.64 -23.12 12.36
C ASN A 282 28.05 -22.22 13.53
N ARG A 283 27.08 -21.68 14.29
CA ARG A 283 27.36 -20.87 15.50
C ARG A 283 27.94 -21.72 16.63
N TRP A 284 27.43 -22.94 16.81
CA TRP A 284 27.97 -23.89 17.77
C TRP A 284 29.39 -24.36 17.39
N ALA A 285 29.58 -24.81 16.14
CA ALA A 285 30.86 -25.32 15.64
C ALA A 285 31.98 -24.27 15.76
N LYS A 286 31.66 -22.99 15.50
CA LYS A 286 32.62 -21.87 15.64
C LYS A 286 32.76 -21.34 17.07
N LYS A 287 32.10 -21.96 18.07
CA LYS A 287 32.06 -21.51 19.48
C LYS A 287 31.76 -20.02 19.65
N LYS A 288 30.87 -19.47 18.80
CA LYS A 288 30.63 -18.03 18.75
C LYS A 288 29.98 -17.52 20.04
N THR A 289 30.61 -16.52 20.64
CA THR A 289 30.06 -15.71 21.74
C THR A 289 29.30 -14.53 21.13
N HIS A 290 28.08 -14.28 21.61
CA HIS A 290 27.30 -13.11 21.23
C HIS A 290 27.01 -12.26 22.46
N ASN A 291 27.40 -10.99 22.43
CA ASN A 291 27.09 -10.05 23.50
C ASN A 291 25.71 -9.47 23.24
N ASN A 292 24.79 -9.68 24.19
CA ASN A 292 23.44 -9.17 24.14
C ASN A 292 23.31 -8.06 25.18
N PHE A 293 22.60 -7.01 24.82
CA PHE A 293 22.22 -5.95 25.74
C PHE A 293 20.70 -5.86 25.80
N SER A 294 20.15 -5.94 27.01
CA SER A 294 18.71 -5.84 27.24
C SER A 294 18.33 -4.39 27.53
N ASN A 295 17.79 -3.68 26.56
CA ASN A 295 17.30 -2.30 26.74
C ASN A 295 16.21 -2.18 27.82
N ARG A 296 15.47 -3.27 28.11
CA ARG A 296 14.42 -3.28 29.14
C ARG A 296 14.97 -3.40 30.56
N LEU A 297 16.08 -4.13 30.73
CA LEU A 297 16.66 -4.44 32.04
C LEU A 297 17.98 -3.69 32.30
N GLY A 298 18.55 -3.03 31.30
CA GLY A 298 19.84 -2.34 31.40
C GLY A 298 21.06 -3.24 31.52
N ILE A 299 20.90 -4.57 31.40
CA ILE A 299 21.98 -5.54 31.61
C ILE A 299 22.57 -6.06 30.30
N SER A 300 23.86 -6.38 30.33
CA SER A 300 24.56 -7.11 29.27
C SER A 300 24.83 -8.55 29.69
N PHE A 301 24.70 -9.49 28.74
CA PHE A 301 25.03 -10.90 28.96
C PHE A 301 25.54 -11.54 27.68
N THR A 302 26.40 -12.55 27.83
CA THR A 302 26.97 -13.28 26.70
C THR A 302 26.20 -14.58 26.46
N THR A 303 25.87 -14.88 25.21
CA THR A 303 25.25 -16.15 24.82
C THR A 303 26.19 -16.97 23.96
N THR A 304 26.26 -18.27 24.23
CA THR A 304 27.00 -19.26 23.44
C THR A 304 26.14 -20.50 23.25
N TYR A 305 26.31 -21.17 22.11
CA TYR A 305 25.68 -22.47 21.88
C TYR A 305 26.64 -23.57 22.30
N ARG A 306 26.13 -24.54 23.08
CA ARG A 306 26.87 -25.74 23.49
C ARG A 306 26.03 -26.96 23.17
N ALA A 307 26.59 -27.91 22.42
CA ALA A 307 26.03 -29.24 22.27
C ALA A 307 26.52 -30.11 23.43
N TYR A 308 25.60 -30.84 24.05
CA TYR A 308 25.90 -31.83 25.07
C TYR A 308 25.47 -33.18 24.53
N HIS A 309 26.23 -34.24 24.84
CA HIS A 309 25.78 -35.61 24.58
C HIS A 309 24.45 -35.88 25.32
N SER A 310 23.57 -36.67 24.72
CA SER A 310 22.24 -37.03 25.25
C SER A 310 22.28 -37.44 26.73
N ASN A 311 23.33 -38.17 27.12
CA ASN A 311 23.55 -38.66 28.49
C ASN A 311 23.76 -37.54 29.54
N VAL A 312 24.20 -36.34 29.12
CA VAL A 312 24.44 -35.19 30.01
C VAL A 312 23.18 -34.33 30.21
N VAL A 313 22.29 -34.30 29.20
CA VAL A 313 21.05 -33.52 29.27
C VAL A 313 20.05 -34.15 30.24
N ALA A 314 20.01 -35.48 30.33
CA ALA A 314 19.15 -36.20 31.28
C ALA A 314 19.53 -35.91 32.75
N LYS A 315 20.83 -35.79 33.08
CA LYS A 315 21.28 -35.48 34.45
C LYS A 315 21.01 -34.04 34.88
N LYS A 316 21.00 -33.07 33.97
CA LYS A 316 20.76 -31.65 34.32
C LYS A 316 19.31 -31.30 34.68
N ARG A 317 18.33 -32.15 34.32
CA ARG A 317 16.93 -31.95 34.72
C ARG A 317 16.66 -32.27 36.20
N LEU A 318 17.56 -33.00 36.87
CA LEU A 318 17.38 -33.41 38.27
C LEU A 318 17.88 -32.38 39.29
N ASN A 319 18.63 -31.35 38.88
CA ASN A 319 19.18 -30.34 39.80
C ASN A 319 18.36 -29.04 39.83
N PHE A 320 17.14 -29.06 39.28
CA PHE A 320 16.17 -27.96 39.35
C PHE A 320 14.79 -28.54 39.68
N ILE A 321 14.66 -29.12 40.88
CA ILE A 321 13.40 -29.25 41.62
C ILE A 321 13.66 -28.72 43.02
#